data_AF-A0A926XNM8-F1
#
_entry.id   AF-A0A926XNM8-F1
#
_cell.length_a   1.000
_cell.length_b   1.000
_cell.length_c   1.000
_cell.angle_alpha   90.00
_cell.angle_beta   90.00
_cell.angle_gamma   90.00
#
_symmetry.space_group_name_H-M   'P 1'
#
loop_
_entity.id
_entity.type
_entity.pdbx_description
1 polymer ?
#
loop_
_entity_poly.entity_id
_entity_poly.type
_entity_poly.pdbx_seq_one_letter_code
_entity_poly.pdbx_strand_id
1 'polypeptide(L)'
;MARDRFHNIVKAALIKDGWNVTHDPLQLKVGGVEMEIDLGAERLLGAERGDEKIAIEVKSFLASASAISEFHTALGQFINYRAALRREEPERFLYLGVPELTYHTFFQLDFPAQMLQENLVSIVVYNIDNQEIVLWKDS
;
A
#
# COMPACT_ATOMS: atom_id res chain seq x y z
N MET A 1 14.29 1.42 -10.46
CA MET A 1 14.85 0.05 -10.59
C MET A 1 14.51 -0.85 -9.42
N ALA A 2 14.82 -0.51 -8.15
CA ALA A 2 14.43 -1.34 -7.00
C ALA A 2 12.92 -1.22 -6.66
N ARG A 3 12.37 -0.01 -6.61
CA ARG A 3 10.93 0.24 -6.36
C ARG A 3 10.03 -0.46 -7.39
N ASP A 4 10.38 -0.34 -8.67
CA ASP A 4 9.67 -1.01 -9.78
C ASP A 4 9.61 -2.54 -9.59
N ARG A 5 10.61 -3.14 -8.94
CA ARG A 5 10.60 -4.57 -8.65
C ARG A 5 9.50 -4.92 -7.65
N PHE A 6 9.43 -4.23 -6.50
CA PHE A 6 8.42 -4.53 -5.48
C PHE A 6 7.01 -4.28 -5.97
N HIS A 7 6.83 -3.20 -6.73
CA HIS A 7 5.58 -2.90 -7.41
C HIS A 7 5.11 -4.04 -8.33
N ASN A 8 6.02 -4.54 -9.16
CA ASN A 8 5.72 -5.67 -10.05
C ASN A 8 5.45 -6.98 -9.29
N ILE A 9 6.13 -7.22 -8.17
CA ILE A 9 5.88 -8.38 -7.29
C ILE A 9 4.46 -8.30 -6.73
N VAL A 10 4.04 -7.16 -6.19
CA VAL A 10 2.68 -6.99 -5.65
C VAL A 10 1.64 -7.16 -6.75
N LYS A 11 1.88 -6.59 -7.93
CA LYS A 11 1.01 -6.77 -9.10
C LYS A 11 0.85 -8.24 -9.47
N ALA A 12 1.95 -8.98 -9.55
CA ALA A 12 1.93 -10.42 -9.84
C ALA A 12 1.20 -11.21 -8.74
N ALA A 13 1.43 -10.86 -7.48
CA ALA A 13 0.78 -11.47 -6.32
C ALA A 13 -0.73 -11.27 -6.33
N LEU A 14 -1.20 -10.06 -6.66
CA LEU A 14 -2.63 -9.76 -6.83
C LEU A 14 -3.26 -10.61 -7.94
N ILE A 15 -2.62 -10.68 -9.10
CA ILE A 15 -3.10 -11.49 -10.23
C ILE A 15 -3.16 -12.97 -9.84
N LYS A 16 -2.15 -13.48 -9.13
CA LYS A 16 -2.11 -14.86 -8.60
C LYS A 16 -3.24 -15.12 -7.60
N ASP A 17 -3.61 -14.12 -6.80
CA ASP A 17 -4.72 -14.16 -5.82
C ASP A 17 -6.11 -13.85 -6.45
N GLY A 18 -6.18 -13.83 -7.79
CA GLY A 18 -7.44 -13.68 -8.54
C GLY A 18 -7.95 -12.25 -8.68
N TRP A 19 -7.14 -11.24 -8.36
CA TRP A 19 -7.49 -9.83 -8.59
C TRP A 19 -7.19 -9.40 -10.02
N ASN A 20 -8.08 -8.60 -10.59
CA ASN A 20 -7.86 -7.92 -11.85
C ASN A 20 -7.26 -6.53 -11.59
N VAL A 21 -6.02 -6.28 -12.01
CA VAL A 21 -5.37 -4.97 -11.86
C VAL A 21 -5.93 -4.02 -12.91
N THR A 22 -6.65 -2.98 -12.47
CA THR A 22 -7.32 -2.02 -13.34
C THR A 22 -6.50 -0.77 -13.60
N HIS A 23 -5.65 -0.37 -12.65
CA HIS A 23 -4.84 0.86 -12.75
C HIS A 23 -3.43 0.66 -12.19
N ASP A 24 -2.46 1.22 -12.90
CA ASP A 24 -1.04 1.15 -12.57
C ASP A 24 -0.26 2.28 -13.30
N PRO A 25 -0.21 3.50 -12.74
CA PRO A 25 -0.75 3.92 -11.45
C PRO A 25 -2.25 4.25 -11.48
N LEU A 26 -2.90 4.10 -10.33
CA LEU A 26 -4.19 4.71 -10.01
C LEU A 26 -3.96 6.20 -9.70
N GLN A 27 -4.37 7.06 -10.64
CA GLN A 27 -4.22 8.50 -10.50
C GLN A 27 -5.36 9.10 -9.67
N LEU A 28 -5.01 9.79 -8.60
CA LEU A 28 -5.96 10.51 -7.75
C LEU A 28 -5.69 12.00 -7.81
N LYS A 29 -6.74 12.77 -8.12
CA LYS A 29 -6.71 14.22 -8.12
C LYS A 29 -7.83 14.75 -7.25
N VAL A 30 -7.49 15.47 -6.19
CA VAL A 30 -8.47 15.97 -5.21
C VAL A 30 -8.18 17.41 -4.85
N GLY A 31 -9.18 18.28 -4.99
CA GLY A 31 -9.05 19.69 -4.61
C GLY A 31 -7.94 20.44 -5.36
N GLY A 32 -7.59 20.00 -6.58
CA GLY A 32 -6.50 20.58 -7.38
C GLY A 32 -5.11 20.00 -7.10
N VAL A 33 -4.98 19.06 -6.16
CA VAL A 33 -3.72 18.38 -5.81
C VAL A 33 -3.62 17.07 -6.60
N GLU A 34 -2.48 16.85 -7.26
CA GLU A 34 -2.17 15.60 -7.96
C GLU A 34 -1.33 14.71 -7.05
N MET A 35 -2.00 13.77 -6.39
CA MET A 35 -1.48 13.13 -5.18
C MET A 35 -0.13 12.43 -5.39
N GLU A 36 0.06 11.72 -6.50
CA GLU A 36 1.32 11.01 -6.81
C GLU A 36 2.50 11.98 -6.93
N ILE A 37 2.29 13.12 -7.60
CA ILE A 37 3.33 14.12 -7.86
C ILE A 37 3.62 14.90 -6.57
N ASP A 38 2.58 15.38 -5.89
CA ASP A 38 2.72 16.28 -4.75
C ASP A 38 3.22 15.56 -3.48
N LEU A 39 2.88 14.27 -3.31
CA LEU A 39 3.36 13.48 -2.17
C LEU A 39 4.73 12.83 -2.40
N GLY A 40 5.29 12.94 -3.62
CA GLY A 40 6.47 12.18 -4.03
C GLY A 40 6.31 10.67 -3.75
N ALA A 41 5.07 10.20 -3.82
CA ALA A 41 4.69 8.87 -3.39
C ALA A 41 4.96 7.84 -4.49
N GLU A 42 5.01 6.56 -4.10
CA GLU A 42 5.12 5.51 -5.10
C GLU A 42 3.79 5.34 -5.83
N ARG A 43 3.79 4.53 -6.89
CA ARG A 43 2.62 4.31 -7.73
C ARG A 43 1.56 3.54 -6.95
N LEU A 44 0.38 4.12 -6.79
CA LEU A 44 -0.77 3.44 -6.20
C LEU A 44 -1.32 2.40 -7.19
N LEU A 45 -1.48 1.14 -6.79
CA LEU A 45 -2.13 0.13 -7.64
C LEU A 45 -3.63 0.13 -7.42
N GLY A 46 -4.42 0.08 -8.50
CA GLY A 46 -5.86 -0.17 -8.44
C GLY A 46 -6.17 -1.60 -8.90
N ALA A 47 -6.94 -2.35 -8.12
CA ALA A 47 -7.36 -3.71 -8.50
C ALA A 47 -8.80 -3.99 -8.05
N GLU A 48 -9.43 -4.97 -8.71
CA GLU A 48 -10.84 -5.31 -8.50
C GLU A 48 -11.05 -6.84 -8.60
N ARG A 49 -11.97 -7.38 -7.79
CA ARG A 49 -12.36 -8.80 -7.81
C ARG A 49 -13.85 -8.92 -7.47
N GLY A 50 -14.66 -9.23 -8.47
CA GLY A 50 -16.12 -9.12 -8.32
C GLY A 50 -16.51 -7.67 -8.05
N ASP A 51 -17.27 -7.43 -6.98
CA ASP A 51 -17.67 -6.09 -6.56
C ASP A 51 -16.64 -5.42 -5.62
N GLU A 52 -15.58 -6.15 -5.22
CA GLU A 52 -14.53 -5.61 -4.35
C GLU A 52 -13.57 -4.74 -5.15
N LYS A 53 -13.33 -3.51 -4.70
CA LYS A 53 -12.34 -2.59 -5.27
C LYS A 53 -11.30 -2.21 -4.23
N ILE A 54 -10.04 -2.34 -4.61
CA ILE A 54 -8.92 -1.98 -3.73
C ILE A 54 -7.96 -1.03 -4.41
N ALA A 55 -7.24 -0.29 -3.56
CA ALA A 55 -6.02 0.42 -3.88
C ALA A 55 -4.89 -0.11 -3.00
N ILE A 56 -3.67 -0.26 -3.52
CA ILE A 56 -2.50 -0.68 -2.74
C ILE A 56 -1.36 0.32 -2.91
N GLU A 57 -0.95 0.94 -1.80
CA GLU A 57 0.29 1.69 -1.71
C GLU A 57 1.43 0.73 -1.39
N VAL A 58 2.30 0.44 -2.36
CA VAL A 58 3.38 -0.54 -2.20
C VAL A 58 4.59 0.12 -1.53
N LYS A 59 5.12 -0.50 -0.47
CA LYS A 59 6.32 -0.03 0.24
C LYS A 59 7.35 -1.14 0.37
N SER A 60 8.59 -0.83 0.00
CA SER A 60 9.68 -1.81 0.02
C SER A 60 10.43 -1.92 1.35
N PHE A 61 10.46 -0.87 2.20
CA PHE A 61 11.16 -0.85 3.48
C PHE A 61 12.64 -1.30 3.36
N LEU A 62 13.34 -0.78 2.35
CA LEU A 62 14.74 -1.13 2.05
C LEU A 62 15.72 -0.45 3.00
N ALA A 63 16.84 -1.12 3.28
CA ALA A 63 17.85 -0.74 4.27
C ALA A 63 18.57 0.62 4.07
N SER A 64 18.29 1.37 2.99
CA SER A 64 18.95 2.65 2.72
C SER A 64 18.44 3.82 3.57
N ALA A 65 17.22 3.74 4.10
CA ALA A 65 16.68 4.67 5.09
C ALA A 65 16.30 3.90 6.36
N SER A 66 16.15 4.60 7.49
CA SER A 66 15.65 3.94 8.70
C SER A 66 14.18 3.56 8.49
N ALA A 67 13.80 2.34 8.91
CA ALA A 67 12.43 1.85 8.78
C ALA A 67 11.39 2.80 9.39
N ILE A 68 11.75 3.53 10.45
CA ILE A 68 10.89 4.55 11.07
C ILE A 68 10.65 5.77 10.17
N SER A 69 11.66 6.23 9.43
CA SER A 69 11.51 7.35 8.50
C SER A 69 10.63 6.97 7.31
N GLU A 70 10.80 5.74 6.80
CA GLU A 70 9.94 5.20 5.75
C GLU A 70 8.50 5.03 6.24
N PHE A 71 8.34 4.58 7.49
CA PHE A 71 7.02 4.45 8.11
C PHE A 71 6.29 5.79 8.24
N HIS A 72 6.95 6.85 8.70
CA HIS A 72 6.32 8.18 8.77
C HIS A 72 5.83 8.65 7.40
N THR A 73 6.63 8.42 6.36
CA THR A 73 6.27 8.75 4.98
C THR A 73 5.08 7.91 4.51
N ALA A 74 5.14 6.60 4.71
CA ALA A 74 4.08 5.67 4.31
C ALA A 74 2.75 5.97 5.03
N LEU A 75 2.80 6.27 6.32
CA LEU A 75 1.61 6.59 7.11
C LEU A 75 0.97 7.91 6.63
N GLY A 76 1.77 8.95 6.39
CA GLY A 76 1.27 10.22 5.86
C GLY A 76 0.63 10.06 4.48
N GLN A 77 1.27 9.31 3.59
CA GLN A 77 0.75 9.01 2.26
C GLN A 77 -0.55 8.20 2.34
N PHE A 78 -0.61 7.17 3.20
CA PHE A 78 -1.81 6.36 3.40
C PHE A 78 -3.00 7.20 3.87
N ILE A 79 -2.80 8.07 4.87
CA ILE A 79 -3.86 8.96 5.38
C ILE A 79 -4.39 9.88 4.28
N ASN A 80 -3.48 10.47 3.50
CA ASN A 80 -3.82 11.38 2.41
C ASN A 80 -4.55 10.68 1.26
N TYR A 81 -4.07 9.52 0.82
CA TYR A 81 -4.73 8.73 -0.22
C TYR A 81 -6.10 8.22 0.22
N ARG A 82 -6.23 7.78 1.48
CA ARG A 82 -7.53 7.36 2.02
C ARG A 82 -8.52 8.51 2.03
N ALA A 83 -8.09 9.72 2.38
CA ALA A 83 -8.93 10.91 2.32
C ALA A 83 -9.34 11.27 0.87
N ALA A 84 -8.43 11.09 -0.09
CA ALA A 84 -8.71 11.31 -1.50
C ALA A 84 -9.69 10.27 -2.08
N LEU A 85 -9.45 8.98 -1.82
CA LEU A 85 -10.32 7.88 -2.25
C LEU A 85 -11.74 8.04 -1.70
N ARG A 86 -11.90 8.43 -0.42
CA ARG A 86 -13.23 8.71 0.15
C ARG A 86 -14.04 9.77 -0.61
N ARG A 87 -13.39 10.63 -1.40
CA ARG A 87 -14.06 11.67 -2.19
C ARG A 87 -14.30 11.25 -3.64
N GLU A 88 -13.31 10.61 -4.28
CA GLU A 88 -13.37 10.29 -5.71
C GLU A 88 -13.87 8.87 -5.99
N GLU A 89 -13.46 7.89 -5.18
CA GLU A 89 -13.81 6.47 -5.32
C GLU A 89 -14.12 5.85 -3.95
N PRO A 90 -15.24 6.23 -3.31
CA PRO A 90 -15.52 5.87 -1.91
C PRO A 90 -15.67 4.37 -1.65
N GLU A 91 -15.95 3.58 -2.69
CA GLU A 91 -16.04 2.11 -2.61
C GLU A 91 -14.68 1.42 -2.74
N ARG A 92 -13.61 2.14 -3.09
CA ARG A 92 -12.27 1.58 -3.23
C ARG A 92 -11.53 1.64 -1.89
N PHE A 93 -11.25 0.46 -1.33
CA PHE A 93 -10.58 0.34 -0.04
C PHE A 93 -9.05 0.39 -0.18
N LEU A 94 -8.37 1.13 0.71
CA LEU A 94 -6.91 1.30 0.64
C LEU A 94 -6.17 0.35 1.58
N TYR A 95 -5.18 -0.36 1.04
CA TYR A 95 -4.21 -1.13 1.81
C TYR A 95 -2.80 -0.56 1.68
N LEU A 96 -2.03 -0.69 2.77
CA LEU A 96 -0.58 -0.54 2.75
C LEU A 96 0.06 -1.89 2.43
N GLY A 97 0.71 -2.00 1.28
CA GLY A 97 1.42 -3.20 0.84
C GLY A 97 2.83 -3.26 1.41
N VAL A 98 3.13 -4.28 2.22
CA VAL A 98 4.44 -4.42 2.89
C VAL A 98 5.03 -5.84 2.73
N PRO A 99 6.37 -5.98 2.64
CA PRO A 99 7.01 -7.28 2.64
C PRO A 99 6.74 -8.06 3.92
N GLU A 100 6.64 -9.38 3.78
CA GLU A 100 6.52 -10.32 4.89
C GLU A 100 7.60 -10.11 5.96
N LEU A 101 8.86 -9.92 5.56
CA LEU A 101 9.96 -9.65 6.49
C LEU A 101 9.70 -8.38 7.33
N THR A 102 9.25 -7.30 6.69
CA THR A 102 8.94 -6.03 7.37
C THR A 102 7.77 -6.20 8.32
N TYR A 103 6.74 -6.94 7.91
CA TYR A 103 5.59 -7.23 8.75
C TYR A 103 5.98 -7.99 10.03
N HIS A 104 6.80 -9.03 9.92
CA HIS A 104 7.22 -9.85 11.06
C HIS A 104 8.37 -9.26 11.90
N THR A 105 8.94 -8.13 11.50
CA THR A 105 10.01 -7.45 12.25
C THR A 105 9.56 -6.08 12.73
N PHE A 106 9.57 -5.08 11.86
CA PHE A 106 9.28 -3.69 12.21
C PHE A 106 7.84 -3.48 12.71
N PHE A 107 6.85 -4.10 12.06
CA PHE A 107 5.44 -3.94 12.45
C PHE A 107 5.02 -4.82 13.63
N GLN A 108 5.92 -5.63 14.19
CA GLN A 108 5.70 -6.32 15.47
C GLN A 108 6.20 -5.51 16.68
N LEU A 109 6.91 -4.40 16.44
CA LEU A 109 7.32 -3.49 17.51
C LEU A 109 6.09 -2.72 18.02
N ASP A 110 6.04 -2.47 19.33
CA ASP A 110 4.89 -1.84 20.00
C ASP A 110 4.45 -0.54 19.32
N PHE A 111 5.40 0.36 19.04
CA PHE A 111 5.08 1.68 18.50
C PHE A 111 4.52 1.65 17.06
N PRO A 112 5.18 1.04 16.05
CA PRO A 112 4.59 0.89 14.72
C PRO A 112 3.25 0.17 14.72
N ALA A 113 3.10 -0.91 15.51
CA ALA A 113 1.85 -1.64 15.62
C ALA A 113 0.71 -0.76 16.17
N GLN A 114 0.98 -0.01 17.24
CA GLN A 114 0.04 0.94 17.82
C GLN A 114 -0.36 2.03 16.81
N MET A 115 0.60 2.60 16.10
CA MET A 115 0.33 3.65 15.11
C MET A 115 -0.55 3.17 13.95
N LEU A 116 -0.37 1.93 13.49
CA LEU A 116 -1.25 1.32 12.49
C LEU A 116 -2.68 1.19 12.98
N GLN A 117 -2.85 0.74 14.23
CA GLN A 117 -4.17 0.56 14.85
C GLN A 117 -4.87 1.91 15.06
N GLU A 118 -4.19 2.90 15.65
CA GLU A 118 -4.76 4.22 15.91
C GLU A 118 -5.19 4.95 14.63
N ASN A 119 -4.48 4.71 13.53
CA ASN A 119 -4.77 5.35 12.26
C ASN A 119 -5.65 4.50 11.33
N LEU A 120 -6.13 3.35 11.80
CA LEU A 120 -6.95 2.41 11.02
C LEU A 120 -6.29 2.06 9.68
N VAL A 121 -5.03 1.62 9.72
CA VAL A 121 -4.28 1.26 8.52
C VAL A 121 -4.48 -0.22 8.24
N SER A 122 -5.21 -0.52 7.16
CA SER A 122 -5.30 -1.87 6.64
C SER A 122 -4.02 -2.24 5.90
N ILE A 123 -3.54 -3.46 6.10
CA ILE A 123 -2.27 -3.96 5.57
C ILE A 123 -2.52 -5.16 4.67
N VAL A 124 -1.78 -5.21 3.57
CA VAL A 124 -1.59 -6.42 2.79
C VAL A 124 -0.12 -6.81 2.83
N VAL A 125 0.15 -8.04 3.22
CA VAL A 125 1.50 -8.57 3.34
C VAL A 125 1.79 -9.45 2.13
N TYR A 126 2.92 -9.20 1.47
CA TYR A 126 3.35 -9.98 0.31
C TYR A 126 4.70 -10.65 0.54
N ASN A 127 4.84 -11.86 0.02
CA ASN A 127 6.11 -12.57 -0.04
C ASN A 127 6.83 -12.22 -1.35
N ILE A 128 8.09 -11.78 -1.23
CA ILE A 128 8.92 -11.32 -2.36
C ILE A 128 9.33 -12.48 -3.26
N ASP A 129 9.68 -13.61 -2.68
CA ASP A 129 10.26 -14.76 -3.38
C ASP A 129 9.19 -15.53 -4.17
N ASN A 130 8.04 -15.77 -3.55
CA ASN A 130 6.92 -16.52 -4.12
C ASN A 130 5.92 -15.65 -4.91
N GLN A 131 6.08 -14.32 -4.84
CA GLN A 131 5.19 -13.33 -5.45
C GLN A 131 3.72 -13.63 -5.13
N GLU A 132 3.40 -13.65 -3.85
CA GLU A 132 2.06 -13.99 -3.37
C GLU A 132 1.65 -13.12 -2.20
N ILE A 133 0.34 -12.92 -2.06
CA ILE A 133 -0.24 -12.29 -0.89
C ILE A 133 -0.32 -13.36 0.20
N VAL A 134 0.28 -13.07 1.36
CA VAL A 134 0.33 -14.01 2.49
C VAL A 134 -0.66 -13.65 3.59
N LEU A 135 -1.05 -12.37 3.69
CA LEU A 135 -2.01 -11.91 4.68
C LEU A 135 -2.73 -10.64 4.20
N TRP A 136 -4.04 -10.62 4.42
CA TRP A 136 -4.85 -9.41 4.43
C TRP A 136 -5.22 -9.11 5.89
N LYS A 137 -4.93 -7.89 6.36
CA LYS A 137 -5.26 -7.42 7.70
C LYS A 137 -6.07 -6.14 7.59
N ASP A 138 -7.37 -6.25 7.80
CA ASP A 138 -8.26 -5.11 7.87
C ASP A 138 -8.10 -4.38 9.22
N SER A 139 -8.42 -3.09 9.22
CA SER A 139 -8.35 -2.22 10.39
C SER A 139 -9.69 -1.96 11.05
#